data_AF-A0A6H9LNU9-F1
#
_entry.id   AF-A0A6H9LNU9-F1
#
_cell.length_a   1.000
_cell.length_b   1.000
_cell.length_c   1.000
_cell.angle_alpha   90.00
_cell.angle_beta   90.00
_cell.angle_gamma   90.00
#
_symmetry.space_group_name_H-M   'P 1'
#
loop_
_entity.id
_entity.type
_entity.pdbx_description
1 polymer ?
#
loop_
_entity_poly.entity_id
_entity_poly.type
_entity_poly.pdbx_seq_one_letter_code
_entity_poly.pdbx_strand_id
1 'polypeptide(L)'
;MKKLILIITLCLAVSGTAQNTNYSVFSYTYFIPKVTLNDNTASLQQSIYPQLYKNRSVNGDIQWVKENNSLLAEYWSLQGDTILHILTEMSGIEWIEPQFDIYAVRYFPTIGSAQPLIIPIGGINDNVKIEAVPDFDKQRLLLIYQLSKRMLKQVYEPQETNLYTITNHPLMRETPYRFDNLAMLLALNTAYSVLGVDTTADIYNSRFWKNKFPGRKIFEEYFENSWILSPDKPLAEWIADEPSFSKLVSATRPPRKINQDDNREKKYVEDIPLKGMFGFTVKHNSAYQLVVTKIDMYRLGYACGLREDDIIKRADGKIVKNQKSLVEALLAKIDEGGAVLEIVRNSEALDIIIQPLDINYLSDEYYFDEYNQSDSVYFDTLPPDTSGY
;
A
#
# COMPACT_ATOMS: atom_id res chain seq x y z
N MET A 1 6.07 10.41 59.84
CA MET A 1 5.77 9.36 58.84
C MET A 1 4.41 9.52 58.15
N LYS A 2 3.29 9.75 58.85
CA LYS A 2 1.95 9.90 58.21
C LYS A 2 1.83 11.04 57.18
N LYS A 3 2.55 12.16 57.36
CA LYS A 3 2.56 13.28 56.40
C LYS A 3 3.35 13.00 55.11
N LEU A 4 4.35 12.13 55.15
CA LEU A 4 5.18 11.81 53.97
C LEU A 4 4.44 10.87 53.02
N ILE A 5 3.68 9.91 53.57
CA ILE A 5 2.84 9.01 52.79
C ILE A 5 1.75 9.79 52.06
N LEU A 6 1.10 10.77 52.73
CA LEU A 6 0.07 11.60 52.11
C LEU A 6 0.58 12.41 50.90
N ILE A 7 1.83 12.90 50.96
CA ILE A 7 2.44 13.65 49.85
C ILE A 7 2.78 12.73 48.68
N ILE A 8 3.28 11.52 48.94
CA ILE A 8 3.57 10.53 47.88
C ILE A 8 2.27 10.06 47.22
N THR A 9 1.20 9.83 47.99
CA THR A 9 -0.11 9.47 47.42
C THR A 9 -0.72 10.62 46.61
N LEU A 10 -0.55 11.88 47.05
CA LEU A 10 -1.02 13.05 46.31
C LEU A 10 -0.22 13.27 45.01
N CYS A 11 1.11 13.08 45.04
CA CYS A 11 1.94 13.17 43.83
C CYS A 11 1.61 12.06 42.83
N LEU A 12 1.38 10.81 43.27
CA LEU A 12 0.98 9.72 42.38
C LEU A 12 -0.44 9.90 41.82
N ALA A 13 -1.36 10.50 42.58
CA ALA A 13 -2.70 10.84 42.10
C ALA A 13 -2.68 11.96 41.05
N VAL A 14 -1.77 12.94 41.18
CA VAL A 14 -1.62 14.02 40.20
C VAL A 14 -0.87 13.56 38.94
N SER A 15 0.07 12.61 39.04
CA SER A 15 0.72 12.00 37.87
C SER A 15 -0.21 11.11 37.04
N GLY A 16 -1.22 10.47 37.66
CA GLY A 16 -2.21 9.65 36.95
C GLY A 16 -3.26 10.47 36.18
N THR A 17 -3.47 11.74 36.55
CA THR A 17 -4.42 12.64 35.88
C THR A 17 -3.76 13.59 34.87
N ALA A 18 -2.42 13.59 34.78
CA ALA A 18 -1.67 14.49 33.89
C ALA A 18 -1.43 13.93 32.48
N GLN A 19 -1.90 12.71 32.15
CA GLN A 19 -1.75 12.13 30.81
C GLN A 19 -3.04 12.04 29.99
N ASN A 20 -4.19 12.47 30.52
CA ASN A 20 -5.46 12.53 29.78
C ASN A 20 -6.07 13.94 29.79
N THR A 21 -5.24 14.97 29.69
CA THR A 21 -5.74 16.25 29.19
C THR A 21 -6.02 16.09 27.70
N ASN A 22 -7.28 15.79 27.38
CA ASN A 22 -7.85 16.04 26.07
C ASN A 22 -7.68 17.53 25.78
N TYR A 23 -6.58 17.88 25.11
CA TYR A 23 -6.38 19.20 24.53
C TYR A 23 -7.32 19.35 23.34
N SER A 24 -8.60 19.62 23.60
CA SER A 24 -9.46 20.27 22.61
C SER A 24 -9.13 21.76 22.64
N VAL A 25 -7.97 22.11 22.07
CA VAL A 25 -7.55 23.51 21.83
C VAL A 25 -7.77 23.86 20.35
N PHE A 26 -8.47 23.02 19.60
CA PHE A 26 -8.72 23.23 18.19
C PHE A 26 -10.06 23.94 18.01
N SER A 27 -10.01 25.18 17.51
CA SER A 27 -11.19 25.80 16.91
C SER A 27 -11.38 25.21 15.51
N TYR A 28 -12.36 24.32 15.35
CA TYR A 28 -12.67 23.71 14.06
C TYR A 28 -13.18 24.78 13.09
N THR A 29 -12.30 25.26 12.21
CA THR A 29 -12.63 26.24 11.16
C THR A 29 -13.13 25.59 9.88
N TYR A 30 -12.86 24.30 9.69
CA TYR A 30 -13.14 23.57 8.45
C TYR A 30 -14.33 22.63 8.58
N PHE A 31 -14.95 22.32 7.43
CA PHE A 31 -15.97 21.29 7.34
C PHE A 31 -15.37 19.90 7.68
N ILE A 32 -16.07 19.12 8.51
CA ILE A 32 -15.71 17.75 8.86
C ILE A 32 -16.84 16.82 8.38
N PRO A 33 -16.50 15.74 7.66
CA PRO A 33 -17.48 14.82 7.12
C PRO A 33 -18.09 13.98 8.23
N LYS A 34 -19.35 13.58 8.05
CA LYS A 34 -19.97 12.58 8.91
C LYS A 34 -19.45 11.20 8.55
N VAL A 35 -18.76 10.55 9.49
CA VAL A 35 -18.19 9.21 9.26
C VAL A 35 -18.88 8.16 10.11
N THR A 36 -19.30 7.08 9.49
CA THR A 36 -19.96 5.95 10.18
C THR A 36 -19.04 4.73 10.18
N LEU A 37 -18.85 4.09 11.34
CA LEU A 37 -18.24 2.76 11.39
C LEU A 37 -19.29 1.73 10.99
N ASN A 38 -19.14 1.15 9.80
CA ASN A 38 -20.09 0.21 9.22
C ASN A 38 -19.58 -1.23 9.38
N ASP A 39 -20.24 -2.00 10.24
CA ASP A 39 -19.97 -3.42 10.48
C ASP A 39 -20.94 -4.36 9.74
N ASN A 40 -21.95 -3.80 9.05
CA ASN A 40 -22.96 -4.56 8.31
C ASN A 40 -22.59 -4.65 6.83
N THR A 41 -21.54 -5.41 6.55
CA THR A 41 -20.81 -5.38 5.27
C THR A 41 -21.02 -6.63 4.42
N ALA A 42 -22.24 -7.19 4.44
CA ALA A 42 -22.56 -8.47 3.79
C ALA A 42 -22.20 -8.50 2.30
N SER A 43 -22.68 -7.52 1.53
CA SER A 43 -22.45 -7.42 0.10
C SER A 43 -20.96 -7.23 -0.23
N LEU A 44 -20.27 -6.40 0.55
CA LEU A 44 -18.84 -6.13 0.41
C LEU A 44 -18.01 -7.39 0.69
N GLN A 45 -18.27 -8.11 1.78
CA GLN A 45 -17.54 -9.35 2.09
C GLN A 45 -17.79 -10.44 1.04
N GLN A 46 -19.02 -10.55 0.53
CA GLN A 46 -19.37 -11.47 -0.55
C GLN A 46 -18.70 -11.10 -1.87
N SER A 47 -18.53 -9.81 -2.19
CA SER A 47 -17.83 -9.37 -3.40
C SER A 47 -16.32 -9.58 -3.31
N ILE A 48 -15.73 -9.38 -2.12
CA ILE A 48 -14.29 -9.61 -1.88
C ILE A 48 -13.96 -11.11 -1.91
N TYR A 49 -14.79 -11.98 -1.29
CA TYR A 49 -14.56 -13.42 -1.21
C TYR A 49 -15.75 -14.26 -1.72
N PRO A 50 -16.09 -14.19 -3.02
CA PRO A 50 -17.26 -14.87 -3.56
C PRO A 50 -17.16 -16.38 -3.39
N GLN A 51 -15.97 -16.96 -3.54
CA GLN A 51 -15.77 -18.40 -3.38
C GLN A 51 -15.95 -18.88 -1.93
N LEU A 52 -15.51 -18.07 -0.95
CA LEU A 52 -15.64 -18.39 0.47
C LEU A 52 -17.12 -18.44 0.87
N TYR A 53 -17.93 -17.49 0.39
CA TYR A 53 -19.34 -17.34 0.76
C TYR A 53 -20.31 -18.11 -0.14
N LYS A 54 -19.84 -18.90 -1.12
CA LYS A 54 -20.70 -19.85 -1.85
C LYS A 54 -21.34 -20.88 -0.92
N ASN A 55 -20.57 -21.37 0.07
CA ASN A 55 -20.98 -22.46 0.96
C ASN A 55 -21.01 -22.06 2.44
N ARG A 56 -20.79 -20.77 2.74
CA ARG A 56 -20.72 -20.23 4.10
C ARG A 56 -21.59 -18.97 4.21
N SER A 57 -22.31 -18.84 5.32
CA SER A 57 -23.07 -17.61 5.61
C SER A 57 -22.15 -16.47 6.02
N VAL A 58 -22.33 -15.30 5.43
CA VAL A 58 -21.63 -14.05 5.80
C VAL A 58 -22.08 -13.51 7.16
N ASN A 59 -23.28 -13.89 7.63
CA ASN A 59 -23.85 -13.38 8.89
C ASN A 59 -22.99 -13.76 10.11
N GLY A 60 -22.34 -14.93 10.08
CA GLY A 60 -21.43 -15.33 11.16
C GLY A 60 -20.19 -14.44 11.24
N ASP A 61 -19.71 -13.92 10.10
CA ASP A 61 -18.57 -13.01 10.07
C ASP A 61 -18.97 -11.59 10.47
N ILE A 62 -20.15 -11.13 10.08
CA ILE A 62 -20.72 -9.86 10.54
C ILE A 62 -20.91 -9.87 12.06
N GLN A 63 -21.52 -10.93 12.60
CA GLN A 63 -21.71 -11.07 14.04
C GLN A 63 -20.37 -11.09 14.78
N TRP A 64 -19.39 -11.82 14.25
CA TRP A 64 -18.04 -11.86 14.82
C TRP A 64 -17.38 -10.47 14.82
N VAL A 65 -17.51 -9.70 13.73
CA VAL A 65 -16.98 -8.32 13.66
C VAL A 65 -17.63 -7.43 14.72
N LYS A 66 -18.95 -7.49 14.88
CA LYS A 66 -19.70 -6.74 15.90
C LYS A 66 -19.23 -7.02 17.33
N GLU A 67 -18.85 -8.27 17.60
CA GLU A 67 -18.36 -8.70 18.90
C GLU A 67 -16.89 -8.29 19.15
N ASN A 68 -16.13 -7.99 18.10
CA ASN A 68 -14.68 -7.78 18.17
C ASN A 68 -14.23 -6.37 17.72
N ASN A 69 -15.13 -5.48 17.30
CA ASN A 69 -14.81 -4.12 16.85
C ASN A 69 -14.91 -3.05 17.96
N SER A 70 -15.20 -3.43 19.21
CA SER A 70 -15.49 -2.50 20.31
C SER A 70 -14.37 -1.49 20.56
N LEU A 71 -13.11 -1.94 20.56
CA LEU A 71 -11.94 -1.07 20.73
C LEU A 71 -11.82 -0.04 19.60
N LEU A 72 -12.06 -0.48 18.35
CA LEU A 72 -12.02 0.42 17.19
C LEU A 72 -13.17 1.44 17.24
N ALA A 73 -14.37 1.01 17.64
CA ALA A 73 -15.52 1.87 17.79
C ALA A 73 -15.33 2.92 18.89
N GLU A 74 -14.77 2.51 20.04
CA GLU A 74 -14.42 3.42 21.14
C GLU A 74 -13.33 4.42 20.73
N TYR A 75 -12.27 3.95 20.07
CA TYR A 75 -11.23 4.85 19.58
C TYR A 75 -11.77 5.85 18.55
N TRP A 76 -12.61 5.39 17.62
CA TRP A 76 -13.23 6.28 16.63
C TRP A 76 -14.14 7.31 17.27
N SER A 77 -14.95 6.94 18.27
CA SER A 77 -15.82 7.88 18.96
C SER A 77 -15.06 8.93 19.77
N LEU A 78 -13.87 8.60 20.25
CA LEU A 78 -13.01 9.50 21.02
C LEU A 78 -12.14 10.41 20.14
N GLN A 79 -11.60 9.89 19.04
CA GLN A 79 -10.53 10.56 18.27
C GLN A 79 -10.90 10.85 16.81
N GLY A 80 -12.02 10.34 16.31
CA GLY A 80 -12.38 10.41 14.88
C GLY A 80 -12.39 11.84 14.35
N ASP A 81 -13.13 12.74 14.98
CA ASP A 81 -13.22 14.15 14.56
C ASP A 81 -11.86 14.86 14.64
N THR A 82 -11.08 14.59 15.67
CA THR A 82 -9.72 15.13 15.84
C THR A 82 -8.79 14.66 14.73
N ILE A 83 -8.82 13.37 14.37
CA ILE A 83 -8.06 12.83 13.25
C ILE A 83 -8.46 13.54 11.94
N LEU A 84 -9.76 13.63 11.65
CA LEU A 84 -10.26 14.24 10.43
C LEU A 84 -9.85 15.71 10.32
N HIS A 85 -9.88 16.45 11.43
CA HIS A 85 -9.48 17.84 11.48
C HIS A 85 -7.97 18.02 11.26
N ILE A 86 -7.14 17.27 11.98
CA ILE A 86 -5.67 17.35 11.82
C ILE A 86 -5.27 16.93 10.41
N LEU A 87 -5.94 15.94 9.82
CA LEU A 87 -5.73 15.59 8.41
C LEU A 87 -6.00 16.78 7.49
N THR A 88 -7.08 17.54 7.71
CA THR A 88 -7.39 18.76 6.93
C THR A 88 -6.30 19.81 7.12
N GLU A 89 -5.93 20.13 8.35
CA GLU A 89 -4.91 21.16 8.63
C GLU A 89 -3.54 20.79 8.06
N MET A 90 -3.08 19.56 8.28
CA MET A 90 -1.74 19.12 7.86
C MET A 90 -1.68 18.85 6.35
N SER A 91 -2.80 18.48 5.73
CA SER A 91 -2.84 18.28 4.28
C SER A 91 -3.00 19.59 3.52
N GLY A 92 -3.69 20.58 4.08
CA GLY A 92 -4.13 21.78 3.36
C GLY A 92 -5.22 21.48 2.33
N ILE A 93 -5.93 20.36 2.49
CA ILE A 93 -6.99 19.88 1.60
C ILE A 93 -8.27 19.76 2.42
N GLU A 94 -9.36 20.35 1.93
CA GLU A 94 -10.67 20.28 2.58
C GLU A 94 -11.39 18.96 2.26
N TRP A 95 -12.23 18.51 3.20
CA TRP A 95 -13.15 17.42 2.94
C TRP A 95 -14.28 17.91 2.04
N ILE A 96 -14.47 17.26 0.89
CA ILE A 96 -15.54 17.59 -0.06
C ILE A 96 -16.71 16.63 0.14
N GLU A 97 -16.39 15.37 0.38
CA GLU A 97 -17.37 14.33 0.69
C GLU A 97 -18.11 14.67 1.99
N PRO A 98 -19.44 14.80 1.99
CA PRO A 98 -20.15 15.19 3.21
C PRO A 98 -20.27 14.04 4.23
N GLN A 99 -20.18 12.80 3.75
CA GLN A 99 -20.28 11.60 4.56
C GLN A 99 -19.60 10.40 3.88
N PHE A 100 -19.04 9.49 4.67
CA PHE A 100 -18.55 8.20 4.20
C PHE A 100 -18.52 7.14 5.32
N ASP A 101 -18.28 5.89 4.92
CA ASP A 101 -18.22 4.75 5.84
C ASP A 101 -16.78 4.25 6.02
N ILE A 102 -16.44 3.85 7.25
CA ILE A 102 -15.31 2.98 7.57
C ILE A 102 -15.87 1.56 7.69
N TYR A 103 -15.55 0.70 6.73
CA TYR A 103 -16.04 -0.66 6.72
C TYR A 103 -15.17 -1.57 7.58
N ALA A 104 -15.74 -2.09 8.66
CA ALA A 104 -15.12 -3.15 9.46
C ALA A 104 -15.48 -4.51 8.84
N VAL A 105 -14.47 -5.30 8.48
CA VAL A 105 -14.66 -6.63 7.88
C VAL A 105 -13.84 -7.67 8.62
N ARG A 106 -14.28 -8.93 8.61
CA ARG A 106 -13.52 -9.99 9.26
C ARG A 106 -12.20 -10.25 8.54
N TYR A 107 -12.24 -10.34 7.22
CA TYR A 107 -11.05 -10.57 6.39
C TYR A 107 -10.99 -9.55 5.27
N PHE A 108 -9.78 -9.12 4.92
CA PHE A 108 -9.52 -8.27 3.75
C PHE A 108 -8.21 -8.71 3.06
N PRO A 109 -8.08 -8.65 1.72
CA PRO A 109 -6.95 -9.30 1.04
C PRO A 109 -5.68 -8.49 1.10
N THR A 110 -5.78 -7.19 1.37
CA THR A 110 -4.65 -6.28 1.44
C THR A 110 -4.79 -5.34 2.62
N ILE A 111 -3.77 -4.53 2.87
CA ILE A 111 -3.94 -3.27 3.59
C ILE A 111 -3.91 -2.16 2.55
N GLY A 112 -4.64 -1.05 2.71
CA GLY A 112 -4.46 0.09 1.80
C GLY A 112 -5.62 0.48 0.89
N SER A 113 -6.82 -0.10 1.03
CA SER A 113 -7.98 0.38 0.28
C SER A 113 -8.52 1.67 0.91
N ALA A 114 -8.31 2.80 0.22
CA ALA A 114 -8.88 4.09 0.61
C ALA A 114 -10.36 4.24 0.19
N GLN A 115 -10.79 3.46 -0.82
CA GLN A 115 -12.12 3.52 -1.41
C GLN A 115 -12.56 2.12 -1.89
N PRO A 116 -13.54 1.49 -1.22
CA PRO A 116 -14.06 1.86 0.10
C PRO A 116 -12.97 1.77 1.18
N LEU A 117 -13.09 2.58 2.25
CA LEU A 117 -12.15 2.55 3.38
C LEU A 117 -12.46 1.32 4.23
N ILE A 118 -11.52 0.37 4.27
CA ILE A 118 -11.72 -0.92 4.94
C ILE A 118 -10.68 -1.14 6.03
N ILE A 119 -11.13 -1.57 7.21
CA ILE A 119 -10.29 -2.04 8.31
C ILE A 119 -10.56 -3.53 8.57
N PRO A 120 -9.59 -4.42 8.34
CA PRO A 120 -9.73 -5.82 8.71
C PRO A 120 -9.66 -5.98 10.24
N ILE A 121 -10.61 -6.70 10.84
CA ILE A 121 -10.67 -6.99 12.28
C ILE A 121 -10.17 -8.40 12.59
N GLY A 122 -10.43 -9.37 11.72
CA GLY A 122 -10.06 -10.78 11.93
C GLY A 122 -8.72 -11.17 11.31
N GLY A 123 -8.35 -10.60 10.16
CA GLY A 123 -7.07 -10.87 9.53
C GLY A 123 -6.97 -10.41 8.08
N ILE A 124 -5.79 -10.58 7.50
CA ILE A 124 -5.52 -10.31 6.08
C ILE A 124 -5.53 -11.65 5.35
N ASN A 125 -6.49 -11.86 4.43
CA ASN A 125 -6.68 -13.15 3.74
C ASN A 125 -6.41 -13.00 2.24
N ASP A 126 -5.28 -13.55 1.78
CA ASP A 126 -4.84 -13.53 0.38
C ASP A 126 -5.40 -14.72 -0.45
N ASN A 127 -6.39 -15.44 0.09
CA ASN A 127 -6.96 -16.69 -0.40
C ASN A 127 -6.10 -17.95 -0.18
N VAL A 128 -4.84 -17.82 0.21
CA VAL A 128 -3.94 -18.94 0.51
C VAL A 128 -3.78 -19.11 2.02
N LYS A 129 -3.61 -18.00 2.73
CA LYS A 129 -3.47 -17.95 4.18
C LYS A 129 -4.25 -16.78 4.76
N ILE A 130 -4.47 -16.86 6.07
CA ILE A 130 -5.00 -15.75 6.86
C ILE A 130 -3.86 -15.29 7.77
N GLU A 131 -3.27 -14.12 7.46
CA GLU A 131 -2.37 -13.42 8.35
C GLU A 131 -3.18 -12.82 9.49
N ALA A 132 -2.70 -12.98 10.73
CA ALA A 132 -3.34 -12.38 11.89
C ALA A 132 -3.41 -10.86 11.71
N VAL A 133 -4.51 -10.27 12.17
CA VAL A 133 -4.65 -8.81 12.16
C VAL A 133 -3.51 -8.16 12.96
N PRO A 134 -2.99 -6.98 12.54
CA PRO A 134 -2.16 -6.17 13.42
C PRO A 134 -2.81 -5.98 14.79
N ASP A 135 -2.00 -5.86 15.84
CA ASP A 135 -2.51 -5.43 17.15
C ASP A 135 -3.15 -4.04 17.07
N PHE A 136 -3.90 -3.69 18.12
CA PHE A 136 -4.73 -2.50 18.11
C PHE A 136 -3.93 -1.21 17.84
N ASP A 137 -2.70 -1.11 18.34
CA ASP A 137 -1.81 0.02 18.08
C ASP A 137 -1.50 0.19 16.59
N LYS A 138 -1.14 -0.91 15.93
CA LYS A 138 -0.92 -0.91 14.47
C LYS A 138 -2.20 -0.65 13.69
N GLN A 139 -3.36 -1.11 14.18
CA GLN A 139 -4.66 -0.79 13.56
C GLN A 139 -4.98 0.71 13.63
N ARG A 140 -4.63 1.39 14.74
CA ARG A 140 -4.81 2.85 14.86
C ARG A 140 -4.04 3.60 13.79
N LEU A 141 -2.74 3.28 13.59
CA LEU A 141 -1.97 3.89 12.50
C LEU A 141 -2.49 3.48 11.12
N LEU A 142 -2.95 2.24 10.94
CA LEU A 142 -3.52 1.78 9.68
C LEU A 142 -4.77 2.59 9.30
N LEU A 143 -5.64 2.88 10.27
CA LEU A 143 -6.81 3.73 10.07
C LEU A 143 -6.41 5.14 9.64
N ILE A 144 -5.49 5.78 10.37
CA ILE A 144 -4.99 7.12 10.04
C ILE A 144 -4.36 7.12 8.64
N TYR A 145 -3.60 6.08 8.28
CA TYR A 145 -3.03 5.90 6.95
C TYR A 145 -4.09 5.79 5.85
N GLN A 146 -5.16 5.00 6.04
CA GLN A 146 -6.25 4.93 5.05
C GLN A 146 -6.96 6.27 4.90
N LEU A 147 -7.22 6.96 6.01
CA LEU A 147 -7.84 8.29 5.99
C LEU A 147 -6.94 9.31 5.30
N SER A 148 -5.62 9.23 5.48
CA SER A 148 -4.64 10.07 4.78
C SER A 148 -4.69 9.84 3.27
N LYS A 149 -4.78 8.58 2.83
CA LYS A 149 -5.00 8.26 1.40
C LYS A 149 -6.32 8.85 0.90
N ARG A 150 -7.41 8.74 1.67
CA ARG A 150 -8.72 9.29 1.28
C ARG A 150 -8.70 10.82 1.20
N MET A 151 -8.03 11.48 2.14
CA MET A 151 -7.83 12.93 2.15
C MET A 151 -7.09 13.39 0.89
N LEU A 152 -5.98 12.73 0.54
CA LEU A 152 -5.24 13.04 -0.67
C LEU A 152 -6.05 12.83 -1.95
N LYS A 153 -7.08 11.96 -1.94
CA LYS A 153 -7.97 11.77 -3.10
C LYS A 153 -9.01 12.89 -3.27
N GLN A 154 -9.27 13.71 -2.25
CA GLN A 154 -10.22 14.82 -2.37
C GLN A 154 -9.79 15.83 -3.46
N VAL A 155 -8.51 15.92 -3.79
CA VAL A 155 -7.96 16.82 -4.84
C VAL A 155 -8.42 16.48 -6.27
N TYR A 156 -8.95 15.27 -6.48
CA TYR A 156 -9.44 14.81 -7.79
C TYR A 156 -10.92 15.12 -7.99
N GLU A 157 -11.61 15.63 -6.96
CA GLU A 157 -13.02 15.97 -7.09
C GLU A 157 -13.21 17.24 -7.93
N PRO A 158 -14.19 17.28 -8.86
CA PRO A 158 -14.27 18.29 -9.92
C PRO A 158 -14.46 19.75 -9.48
N GLN A 159 -14.68 20.01 -8.19
CA GLN A 159 -15.16 21.29 -7.67
C GLN A 159 -14.04 22.24 -7.20
N GLU A 160 -12.80 21.74 -7.07
CA GLU A 160 -11.66 22.48 -6.48
C GLU A 160 -10.69 23.00 -7.55
N THR A 161 -10.95 24.22 -8.06
CA THR A 161 -10.08 24.88 -9.05
C THR A 161 -8.71 25.29 -8.48
N ASN A 162 -8.55 25.34 -7.15
CA ASN A 162 -7.35 25.88 -6.53
C ASN A 162 -6.24 24.83 -6.35
N LEU A 163 -6.57 23.54 -6.42
CA LEU A 163 -5.63 22.43 -6.20
C LEU A 163 -5.13 21.80 -7.52
N TYR A 164 -5.49 22.34 -8.69
CA TYR A 164 -5.02 21.85 -9.99
C TYR A 164 -3.49 21.75 -10.10
N THR A 165 -2.76 22.60 -9.38
CA THR A 165 -1.30 22.60 -9.32
C THR A 165 -0.74 21.32 -8.71
N ILE A 166 -1.42 20.75 -7.71
CA ILE A 166 -1.00 19.52 -7.05
C ILE A 166 -1.59 18.26 -7.69
N THR A 167 -2.82 18.31 -8.23
CA THR A 167 -3.51 17.14 -8.80
C THR A 167 -2.70 16.46 -9.92
N ASN A 168 -1.99 17.25 -10.73
CA ASN A 168 -1.15 16.76 -11.82
C ASN A 168 0.31 16.52 -11.43
N HIS A 169 0.67 16.77 -10.16
CA HIS A 169 2.05 16.64 -9.71
C HIS A 169 2.52 15.17 -9.78
N PRO A 170 3.76 14.87 -10.20
CA PRO A 170 4.24 13.50 -10.29
C PRO A 170 4.14 12.69 -8.99
N LEU A 171 4.25 13.32 -7.82
CA LEU A 171 4.12 12.66 -6.52
C LEU A 171 2.69 12.22 -6.19
N MET A 172 1.67 12.82 -6.82
CA MET A 172 0.27 12.44 -6.60
C MET A 172 -0.15 11.19 -7.39
N ARG A 173 0.71 10.63 -8.25
CA ARG A 173 0.39 9.40 -8.97
C ARG A 173 0.23 8.22 -8.01
N GLU A 174 -0.91 7.55 -8.08
CA GLU A 174 -1.31 6.39 -7.26
C GLU A 174 -0.35 5.21 -7.41
N THR A 175 0.78 5.25 -6.69
CA THR A 175 1.79 4.19 -6.67
C THR A 175 2.35 4.04 -5.26
N PRO A 176 2.85 2.84 -4.90
CA PRO A 176 3.40 2.57 -3.56
C PRO A 176 4.63 3.43 -3.17
N TYR A 177 5.29 4.06 -4.15
CA TYR A 177 6.50 4.86 -3.93
C TYR A 177 6.27 6.37 -4.03
N ARG A 178 5.05 6.81 -4.36
CA ARG A 178 4.70 8.23 -4.55
C ARG A 178 3.53 8.58 -3.63
N PHE A 179 2.32 8.31 -4.09
CA PHE A 179 1.09 8.59 -3.36
C PHE A 179 1.09 7.97 -1.96
N ASP A 180 1.51 6.71 -1.83
CA ASP A 180 1.55 6.03 -0.53
C ASP A 180 2.63 6.62 0.41
N ASN A 181 3.73 7.19 -0.14
CA ASN A 181 4.72 7.91 0.67
C ASN A 181 4.15 9.24 1.19
N LEU A 182 3.39 9.97 0.37
CA LEU A 182 2.69 11.18 0.80
C LEU A 182 1.63 10.86 1.86
N ALA A 183 0.85 9.79 1.65
CA ALA A 183 -0.16 9.34 2.60
C ALA A 183 0.49 8.91 3.92
N MET A 184 1.64 8.24 3.88
CA MET A 184 2.39 7.88 5.09
C MET A 184 2.91 9.13 5.82
N LEU A 185 3.40 10.15 5.09
CA LEU A 185 3.88 11.39 5.69
C LEU A 185 2.76 12.07 6.48
N LEU A 186 1.61 12.22 5.84
CA LEU A 186 0.42 12.78 6.46
C LEU A 186 -0.01 11.93 7.66
N ALA A 187 -0.02 10.60 7.50
CA ALA A 187 -0.44 9.70 8.55
C ALA A 187 0.44 9.77 9.80
N LEU A 188 1.77 9.83 9.65
CA LEU A 188 2.69 9.97 10.77
C LEU A 188 2.53 11.31 11.47
N ASN A 189 2.42 12.42 10.72
CA ASN A 189 2.20 13.74 11.32
C ASN A 189 0.89 13.80 12.11
N THR A 190 -0.20 13.23 11.57
CA THR A 190 -1.46 13.12 12.32
C THR A 190 -1.34 12.18 13.52
N ALA A 191 -0.67 11.04 13.37
CA ALA A 191 -0.49 10.07 14.45
C ALA A 191 0.37 10.62 15.59
N TYR A 192 1.38 11.43 15.32
CA TYR A 192 2.17 12.08 16.37
C TYR A 192 1.31 12.94 17.30
N SER A 193 0.31 13.63 16.76
CA SER A 193 -0.62 14.45 17.54
C SER A 193 -1.67 13.63 18.31
N VAL A 194 -2.12 12.52 17.75
CA VAL A 194 -3.24 11.73 18.31
C VAL A 194 -2.77 10.57 19.21
N LEU A 195 -1.69 9.89 18.83
CA LEU A 195 -1.15 8.71 19.52
C LEU A 195 0.08 9.03 20.39
N GLY A 196 0.71 10.18 20.15
CA GLY A 196 1.99 10.57 20.75
C GLY A 196 3.19 10.13 19.91
N VAL A 197 4.31 10.85 20.11
CA VAL A 197 5.56 10.67 19.35
C VAL A 197 6.14 9.27 19.53
N ASP A 198 6.36 8.84 20.77
CA ASP A 198 6.98 7.56 21.07
C ASP A 198 6.16 6.38 20.55
N THR A 199 4.84 6.40 20.82
CA THR A 199 3.90 5.36 20.37
C THR A 199 3.92 5.22 18.84
N THR A 200 3.89 6.35 18.13
CA THR A 200 3.86 6.37 16.66
C THR A 200 5.17 5.86 16.08
N ALA A 201 6.32 6.28 16.65
CA ALA A 201 7.63 5.79 16.24
C ALA A 201 7.76 4.28 16.45
N ASP A 202 7.29 3.75 17.58
CA ASP A 202 7.31 2.31 17.87
C ASP A 202 6.44 1.51 16.88
N ILE A 203 5.23 2.02 16.58
CA ILE A 203 4.33 1.38 15.60
C ILE A 203 4.98 1.40 14.21
N TYR A 204 5.46 2.54 13.74
CA TYR A 204 6.07 2.69 12.42
C TYR A 204 7.31 1.79 12.26
N ASN A 205 8.10 1.64 13.32
CA ASN A 205 9.29 0.80 13.32
C ASN A 205 9.02 -0.70 13.52
N SER A 206 7.76 -1.08 13.76
CA SER A 206 7.37 -2.48 13.91
C SER A 206 7.60 -3.28 12.62
N ARG A 207 7.79 -4.60 12.79
CA ARG A 207 7.95 -5.54 11.66
C ARG A 207 6.78 -5.47 10.68
N PHE A 208 5.57 -5.22 11.17
CA PHE A 208 4.38 -5.09 10.35
C PHE A 208 4.53 -3.96 9.32
N TRP A 209 4.82 -2.74 9.76
CA TRP A 209 4.95 -1.59 8.86
C TRP A 209 6.22 -1.64 8.02
N LYS A 210 7.32 -2.20 8.52
CA LYS A 210 8.52 -2.50 7.72
C LYS A 210 8.20 -3.37 6.51
N ASN A 211 7.34 -4.38 6.68
CA ASN A 211 6.98 -5.30 5.60
C ASN A 211 5.94 -4.70 4.66
N LYS A 212 4.99 -3.92 5.16
CA LYS A 212 3.83 -3.47 4.38
C LYS A 212 3.99 -2.10 3.73
N PHE A 213 5.13 -1.41 3.91
CA PHE A 213 5.41 -0.10 3.32
C PHE A 213 6.64 -0.15 2.40
N PRO A 214 6.49 -0.55 1.12
CA PRO A 214 7.62 -0.74 0.21
C PRO A 214 8.38 0.57 -0.10
N GLY A 215 7.71 1.72 -0.02
CA GLY A 215 8.30 3.03 -0.22
C GLY A 215 9.20 3.52 0.91
N ARG A 216 9.33 2.75 2.01
CA ARG A 216 9.99 3.13 3.26
C ARG A 216 11.38 3.76 3.08
N LYS A 217 12.28 3.13 2.32
CA LYS A 217 13.65 3.66 2.17
C LYS A 217 13.64 5.06 1.54
N ILE A 218 12.81 5.26 0.52
CA ILE A 218 12.64 6.57 -0.13
C ILE A 218 11.96 7.55 0.83
N PHE A 219 10.98 7.06 1.59
CA PHE A 219 10.28 7.84 2.60
C PHE A 219 11.22 8.41 3.68
N GLU A 220 12.02 7.55 4.30
CA GLU A 220 12.97 7.93 5.36
C GLU A 220 14.06 8.89 4.83
N GLU A 221 14.53 8.67 3.60
CA GLU A 221 15.58 9.50 2.98
C GLU A 221 15.07 10.88 2.55
N TYR A 222 13.86 10.98 1.98
CA TYR A 222 13.41 12.21 1.31
C TYR A 222 12.22 12.91 1.97
N PHE A 223 11.40 12.21 2.76
CA PHE A 223 10.18 12.79 3.34
C PHE A 223 10.32 12.98 4.84
N GLU A 224 10.55 11.91 5.61
CA GLU A 224 10.44 11.89 7.08
C GLU A 224 11.24 13.01 7.76
N ASN A 225 12.46 13.24 7.30
CA ASN A 225 13.37 14.22 7.91
C ASN A 225 13.39 15.58 7.20
N SER A 226 12.75 15.70 6.03
CA SER A 226 12.85 16.89 5.17
C SER A 226 11.54 17.68 5.09
N TRP A 227 10.41 17.00 5.17
CA TRP A 227 9.09 17.61 5.02
C TRP A 227 8.39 17.63 6.38
N ILE A 228 8.50 18.77 7.07
CA ILE A 228 7.80 19.01 8.33
C ILE A 228 6.46 19.66 7.97
N LEU A 229 5.36 18.97 8.28
CA LEU A 229 4.02 19.47 8.02
C LEU A 229 3.58 20.37 9.18
N SER A 230 2.99 21.52 8.83
CA SER A 230 2.33 22.41 9.78
C SER A 230 1.13 23.07 9.09
N PRO A 231 0.21 23.69 9.84
CA PRO A 231 -0.88 24.46 9.23
C PRO A 231 -0.37 25.62 8.35
N ASP A 232 0.78 26.20 8.69
CA ASP A 232 1.42 27.28 7.92
C ASP A 232 2.17 26.78 6.68
N LYS A 233 2.54 25.50 6.64
CA LYS A 233 3.16 24.84 5.49
C LYS A 233 2.63 23.41 5.34
N PRO A 234 1.39 23.28 4.84
CA PRO A 234 0.73 21.98 4.72
C PRO A 234 1.30 21.15 3.58
N LEU A 235 0.89 19.88 3.51
CA LEU A 235 1.36 18.94 2.50
C LEU A 235 1.08 19.43 1.06
N ALA A 236 -0.08 20.03 0.81
CA ALA A 236 -0.42 20.60 -0.50
C ALA A 236 0.60 21.66 -0.94
N GLU A 237 1.04 22.53 -0.03
CA GLU A 237 2.06 23.55 -0.32
C GLU A 237 3.42 22.91 -0.59
N TRP A 238 3.84 21.94 0.23
CA TRP A 238 5.06 21.17 -0.04
C TRP A 238 5.06 20.50 -1.42
N ILE A 239 3.92 19.93 -1.84
CA ILE A 239 3.77 19.30 -3.15
C ILE A 239 3.83 20.35 -4.26
N ALA A 240 3.19 21.51 -4.08
CA ALA A 240 3.19 22.59 -5.05
C ALA A 240 4.58 23.21 -5.25
N ASP A 241 5.35 23.34 -4.17
CA ASP A 241 6.71 23.86 -4.17
C ASP A 241 7.74 22.87 -4.74
N GLU A 242 7.48 21.57 -4.64
CA GLU A 242 8.41 20.53 -5.08
C GLU A 242 8.53 20.53 -6.62
N PRO A 243 9.73 20.77 -7.18
CA PRO A 243 9.89 20.76 -8.62
C PRO A 243 9.61 19.38 -9.20
N SER A 244 8.82 19.30 -10.28
CA SER A 244 8.50 18.03 -10.96
C SER A 244 9.70 17.26 -11.52
N PHE A 245 10.89 17.86 -11.55
CA PHE A 245 12.16 17.28 -12.00
C PHE A 245 13.18 17.10 -10.86
N SER A 246 12.76 17.23 -9.60
CA SER A 246 13.66 17.14 -8.45
C SER A 246 14.27 15.74 -8.26
N LYS A 247 15.26 15.66 -7.37
CA LYS A 247 15.85 14.39 -6.94
C LYS A 247 14.80 13.49 -6.26
N LEU A 248 13.92 14.05 -5.44
CA LEU A 248 12.84 13.33 -4.77
C LEU A 248 11.85 12.74 -5.79
N VAL A 249 11.36 13.55 -6.74
CA VAL A 249 10.44 13.08 -7.79
C VAL A 249 11.09 12.00 -8.67
N SER A 250 12.40 12.12 -8.89
CA SER A 250 13.18 11.13 -9.63
C SER A 250 13.42 9.84 -8.83
N ALA A 251 13.64 9.92 -7.52
CA ALA A 251 13.81 8.77 -6.65
C ALA A 251 12.51 7.96 -6.47
N THR A 252 11.37 8.66 -6.39
CA THR A 252 10.03 8.04 -6.32
C THR A 252 9.51 7.56 -7.66
N ARG A 253 10.29 7.72 -8.74
CA ARG A 253 9.85 7.36 -10.08
C ARG A 253 9.78 5.85 -10.26
N PRO A 254 8.65 5.31 -10.76
CA PRO A 254 8.70 3.98 -11.35
C PRO A 254 9.71 4.05 -12.50
N PRO A 255 10.74 3.21 -12.50
CA PRO A 255 11.91 3.31 -13.39
C PRO A 255 11.49 3.52 -14.85
N ARG A 256 12.32 4.20 -15.64
CA ARG A 256 12.08 4.34 -17.09
C ARG A 256 12.50 3.06 -17.81
N LYS A 257 11.71 2.67 -18.81
CA LYS A 257 12.13 1.80 -19.92
C LYS A 257 13.39 2.40 -20.54
N ILE A 258 14.47 1.62 -20.65
CA ILE A 258 15.54 1.95 -21.59
C ILE A 258 14.95 1.57 -22.95
N ASN A 259 14.60 2.57 -23.76
CA ASN A 259 14.22 2.31 -25.14
C ASN A 259 15.47 1.78 -25.85
N GLN A 260 15.53 0.47 -26.07
CA GLN A 260 16.26 -0.02 -27.22
C GLN A 260 15.44 0.40 -28.44
N ASP A 261 16.01 1.27 -29.27
CA ASP A 261 15.52 1.53 -30.62
C ASP A 261 15.32 0.20 -31.35
N ASP A 262 14.07 -0.19 -31.59
CA ASP A 262 13.63 -0.46 -32.96
C ASP A 262 12.12 -0.67 -33.06
N ASN A 263 11.57 -0.16 -34.16
CA ASN A 263 10.17 -0.22 -34.57
C ASN A 263 9.52 -1.61 -34.37
N ARG A 264 8.57 -1.71 -33.43
CA ARG A 264 7.31 -2.49 -33.49
C ARG A 264 6.57 -2.37 -32.16
N GLU A 265 5.24 -2.26 -32.21
CA GLU A 265 4.36 -2.62 -31.10
C GLU A 265 4.57 -4.09 -30.75
N LYS A 266 5.50 -4.38 -29.83
CA LYS A 266 5.55 -5.66 -29.16
C LYS A 266 4.75 -5.53 -27.86
N LYS A 267 3.47 -5.94 -27.91
CA LYS A 267 2.57 -6.14 -26.75
C LYS A 267 3.06 -7.24 -25.77
N TYR A 268 4.26 -7.77 -25.96
CA TYR A 268 4.88 -8.77 -25.11
C TYR A 268 6.41 -8.66 -25.19
N VAL A 269 7.09 -8.97 -24.08
CA VAL A 269 8.56 -9.09 -24.07
C VAL A 269 8.93 -10.50 -24.52
N GLU A 270 9.54 -10.59 -25.70
CA GLU A 270 10.02 -11.85 -26.28
C GLU A 270 10.89 -12.61 -25.27
N ASP A 271 10.71 -13.93 -25.12
CA ASP A 271 11.35 -14.83 -24.12
C ASP A 271 10.81 -14.77 -22.67
N ILE A 272 9.90 -13.86 -22.31
CA ILE A 272 9.20 -13.93 -21.02
C ILE A 272 7.95 -14.81 -21.18
N PRO A 273 7.74 -15.84 -20.35
CA PRO A 273 6.54 -16.67 -20.43
C PRO A 273 5.25 -15.82 -20.34
N LEU A 274 4.36 -15.99 -21.32
CA LEU A 274 3.07 -15.29 -21.36
C LEU A 274 2.23 -15.55 -20.08
N LYS A 275 2.39 -16.71 -19.46
CA LYS A 275 1.77 -17.08 -18.18
C LYS A 275 2.84 -17.14 -17.08
N GLY A 276 3.04 -16.06 -16.33
CA GLY A 276 3.97 -16.04 -15.19
C GLY A 276 3.96 -14.72 -14.41
N MET A 277 3.68 -14.77 -13.10
CA MET A 277 3.42 -13.55 -12.30
C MET A 277 4.61 -12.59 -12.22
N PHE A 278 5.84 -13.11 -12.18
CA PHE A 278 7.03 -12.31 -11.92
C PHE A 278 7.47 -11.47 -13.11
N GLY A 279 7.27 -11.96 -14.33
CA GLY A 279 7.54 -11.22 -15.55
C GLY A 279 8.99 -10.80 -15.76
N PHE A 280 9.95 -11.70 -15.55
CA PHE A 280 11.33 -11.43 -15.92
C PHE A 280 12.05 -12.72 -16.34
N THR A 281 13.19 -12.57 -17.00
CA THR A 281 14.11 -13.67 -17.34
C THR A 281 15.50 -13.35 -16.84
N VAL A 282 16.26 -14.39 -16.52
CA VAL A 282 17.65 -14.27 -16.08
C VAL A 282 18.55 -15.21 -16.85
N LYS A 283 19.78 -14.78 -17.13
CA LYS A 283 20.83 -15.61 -17.75
C LYS A 283 22.15 -15.39 -17.04
N HIS A 284 23.08 -16.33 -17.23
CA HIS A 284 24.45 -16.13 -16.76
C HIS A 284 25.17 -15.12 -17.66
N ASN A 285 25.86 -14.16 -17.05
CA ASN A 285 26.84 -13.32 -17.75
C ASN A 285 28.18 -14.06 -17.93
N SER A 286 29.17 -13.40 -18.54
CA SER A 286 30.53 -13.93 -18.73
C SER A 286 31.26 -14.26 -17.41
N ALA A 287 30.84 -13.68 -16.29
CA ALA A 287 31.34 -13.96 -14.95
C ALA A 287 30.52 -15.04 -14.21
N TYR A 288 29.64 -15.77 -14.92
CA TYR A 288 28.73 -16.78 -14.36
C TYR A 288 27.77 -16.25 -13.28
N GLN A 289 27.50 -14.96 -13.25
CA GLN A 289 26.53 -14.38 -12.33
C GLN A 289 25.15 -14.35 -12.97
N LEU A 290 24.10 -14.54 -12.17
CA LEU A 290 22.72 -14.56 -12.65
C LEU A 290 22.23 -13.12 -12.87
N VAL A 291 22.04 -12.72 -14.12
CA VAL A 291 21.68 -11.34 -14.51
C VAL A 291 20.30 -11.32 -15.11
N VAL A 292 19.47 -10.34 -14.73
CA VAL A 292 18.17 -10.10 -15.35
C VAL A 292 18.36 -9.61 -16.77
N THR A 293 17.96 -10.41 -17.75
CA THR A 293 18.16 -10.08 -19.16
C THR A 293 16.98 -9.36 -19.79
N LYS A 294 15.76 -9.66 -19.31
CA LYS A 294 14.52 -9.03 -19.79
C LYS A 294 13.53 -8.92 -18.65
N ILE A 295 12.79 -7.83 -18.61
CA ILE A 295 11.73 -7.61 -17.62
C ILE A 295 10.47 -7.00 -18.23
N ASP A 296 9.31 -7.55 -17.87
CA ASP A 296 7.99 -7.03 -18.23
C ASP A 296 7.59 -5.97 -17.21
N MET A 297 7.39 -4.74 -17.70
CA MET A 297 7.08 -3.57 -16.87
C MET A 297 5.70 -3.64 -16.22
N TYR A 298 4.82 -4.50 -16.72
CA TYR A 298 3.46 -4.67 -16.20
C TYR A 298 3.37 -5.79 -15.17
N ARG A 299 4.50 -6.41 -14.79
CA ARG A 299 4.52 -7.59 -13.93
C ARG A 299 5.28 -7.36 -12.63
N LEU A 300 5.11 -8.34 -11.74
CA LEU A 300 5.45 -8.22 -10.33
C LEU A 300 6.92 -7.87 -10.08
N GLY A 301 7.84 -8.49 -10.82
CA GLY A 301 9.27 -8.24 -10.68
C GLY A 301 9.60 -6.76 -10.86
N TYR A 302 9.01 -6.12 -11.88
CA TYR A 302 9.22 -4.71 -12.17
C TYR A 302 8.60 -3.80 -11.10
N ALA A 303 7.34 -4.07 -10.75
CA ALA A 303 6.60 -3.36 -9.71
C ALA A 303 7.33 -3.39 -8.36
N CYS A 304 7.99 -4.50 -8.07
CA CYS A 304 8.79 -4.73 -6.87
C CYS A 304 10.24 -4.21 -6.93
N GLY A 305 10.63 -3.52 -8.02
CA GLY A 305 11.92 -2.83 -8.05
C GLY A 305 13.05 -3.53 -8.82
N LEU A 306 12.81 -4.72 -9.39
CA LEU A 306 13.79 -5.43 -10.23
C LEU A 306 13.94 -4.72 -11.59
N ARG A 307 15.13 -4.75 -12.18
CA ARG A 307 15.47 -4.12 -13.46
C ARG A 307 16.30 -5.07 -14.33
N GLU A 308 16.37 -4.77 -15.61
CA GLU A 308 17.38 -5.37 -16.49
C GLU A 308 18.79 -5.02 -16.00
N ASP A 309 19.74 -5.91 -16.28
CA ASP A 309 21.13 -5.87 -15.84
C ASP A 309 21.37 -6.02 -14.32
N ASP A 310 20.31 -6.14 -13.52
CA ASP A 310 20.45 -6.52 -12.12
C ASP A 310 21.11 -7.88 -11.99
N ILE A 311 22.18 -7.94 -11.20
CA ILE A 311 22.87 -9.18 -10.88
C ILE A 311 22.28 -9.74 -9.59
N ILE A 312 21.52 -10.83 -9.68
CA ILE A 312 20.90 -11.47 -8.53
C ILE A 312 21.90 -12.40 -7.85
N LYS A 313 22.22 -12.11 -6.59
CA LYS A 313 23.13 -12.90 -5.77
C LYS A 313 22.38 -13.91 -4.92
N ARG A 314 21.34 -13.46 -4.22
CA ARG A 314 20.60 -14.27 -3.25
C ARG A 314 19.10 -14.01 -3.30
N ALA A 315 18.34 -15.00 -2.90
CA ALA A 315 16.95 -14.89 -2.51
C ALA A 315 16.80 -15.41 -1.08
N ASP A 316 16.35 -14.55 -0.16
CA ASP A 316 16.22 -14.83 1.28
C ASP A 316 17.48 -15.44 1.90
N GLY A 317 18.63 -14.84 1.59
CA GLY A 317 19.94 -15.30 2.06
C GLY A 317 20.48 -16.57 1.38
N LYS A 318 19.68 -17.24 0.54
CA LYS A 318 20.12 -18.41 -0.23
C LYS A 318 20.70 -18.01 -1.57
N ILE A 319 21.84 -18.59 -1.93
CA ILE A 319 22.45 -18.37 -3.26
C ILE A 319 21.56 -19.02 -4.32
N VAL A 320 21.12 -18.22 -5.28
CA VAL A 320 20.34 -18.68 -6.43
C VAL A 320 21.28 -18.93 -7.61
N LYS A 321 21.24 -20.14 -8.16
CA LYS A 321 22.23 -20.57 -9.17
C LYS A 321 21.71 -20.46 -10.60
N ASN A 322 20.40 -20.45 -10.79
CA ASN A 322 19.76 -20.42 -12.09
C ASN A 322 18.31 -19.90 -11.96
N GLN A 323 17.66 -19.62 -13.09
CA GLN A 323 16.29 -19.12 -13.13
C GLN A 323 15.30 -19.99 -12.36
N LYS A 324 15.42 -21.32 -12.46
CA LYS A 324 14.55 -22.25 -11.75
C LYS A 324 14.65 -22.08 -10.23
N SER A 325 15.87 -22.13 -9.69
CA SER A 325 16.12 -21.97 -8.24
C SER A 325 15.69 -20.62 -7.70
N LEU A 326 15.81 -19.56 -8.53
CA LEU A 326 15.34 -18.23 -8.19
C LEU A 326 13.82 -18.19 -8.13
N VAL A 327 13.13 -18.67 -9.17
CA VAL A 327 11.66 -18.71 -9.21
C VAL A 327 11.10 -19.57 -8.07
N GLU A 328 11.71 -20.72 -7.78
CA GLU A 328 11.32 -21.56 -6.63
C GLU A 328 11.48 -20.84 -5.29
N ALA A 329 12.59 -20.10 -5.10
CA ALA A 329 12.80 -19.31 -3.89
C ALA A 329 11.76 -18.19 -3.75
N LEU A 330 11.46 -17.49 -4.85
CA LEU A 330 10.44 -16.45 -4.88
C LEU A 330 9.04 -17.01 -4.59
N LEU A 331 8.64 -18.10 -5.26
CA LEU A 331 7.35 -18.74 -5.05
C LEU A 331 7.18 -19.27 -3.62
N ALA A 332 8.25 -19.82 -3.03
CA ALA A 332 8.18 -20.34 -1.66
C ALA A 332 7.84 -19.25 -0.63
N LYS A 333 8.10 -17.97 -0.93
CA LYS A 333 7.84 -16.84 -0.04
C LYS A 333 6.78 -15.87 -0.55
N ILE A 334 6.25 -16.08 -1.76
CA ILE A 334 5.28 -15.16 -2.34
C ILE A 334 4.01 -15.11 -1.48
N ASP A 335 3.54 -16.28 -1.07
CA ASP A 335 2.41 -16.43 -0.15
C ASP A 335 2.80 -16.07 1.29
N GLU A 336 4.07 -15.79 1.60
CA GLU A 336 4.55 -15.37 2.93
C GLU A 336 4.70 -13.85 3.07
N GLY A 337 4.33 -13.07 2.03
CA GLY A 337 4.51 -11.62 2.00
C GLY A 337 5.69 -11.16 1.14
N GLY A 338 6.29 -12.06 0.36
CA GLY A 338 7.34 -11.77 -0.59
C GLY A 338 8.71 -12.29 -0.18
N ALA A 339 9.63 -12.28 -1.15
CA ALA A 339 11.00 -12.74 -1.01
C ALA A 339 11.97 -11.55 -1.12
N VAL A 340 13.01 -11.53 -0.29
CA VAL A 340 14.08 -10.53 -0.38
C VAL A 340 15.12 -11.00 -1.39
N LEU A 341 15.36 -10.22 -2.43
CA LEU A 341 16.45 -10.43 -3.37
C LEU A 341 17.62 -9.50 -3.05
N GLU A 342 18.79 -10.08 -2.82
CA GLU A 342 20.06 -9.35 -2.82
C GLU A 342 20.53 -9.24 -4.28
N ILE A 343 20.55 -8.02 -4.81
CA ILE A 343 20.95 -7.70 -6.17
C ILE A 343 22.19 -6.79 -6.17
N VAL A 344 22.93 -6.77 -7.27
CA VAL A 344 23.93 -5.75 -7.56
C VAL A 344 23.48 -4.95 -8.76
N ARG A 345 23.40 -3.62 -8.59
CA ARG A 345 23.07 -2.65 -9.63
C ARG A 345 24.13 -1.56 -9.63
N ASN A 346 24.73 -1.27 -10.78
CA ASN A 346 25.79 -0.24 -10.90
C ASN A 346 26.94 -0.41 -9.88
N SER A 347 27.33 -1.66 -9.59
CA SER A 347 28.34 -2.02 -8.58
C SER A 347 27.94 -1.84 -7.11
N GLU A 348 26.71 -1.44 -6.82
CA GLU A 348 26.17 -1.35 -5.46
C GLU A 348 25.28 -2.55 -5.13
N ALA A 349 25.42 -3.10 -3.92
CA ALA A 349 24.54 -4.15 -3.42
C ALA A 349 23.26 -3.53 -2.84
N LEU A 350 22.09 -4.04 -3.26
CA LEU A 350 20.78 -3.57 -2.85
C LEU A 350 19.89 -4.76 -2.52
N ASP A 351 19.02 -4.58 -1.54
CA ASP A 351 17.93 -5.52 -1.28
C ASP A 351 16.63 -4.98 -1.88
N ILE A 352 15.92 -5.83 -2.62
CA ILE A 352 14.57 -5.55 -3.12
C ILE A 352 13.63 -6.66 -2.66
N ILE A 353 12.35 -6.33 -2.44
CA ILE A 353 11.37 -7.30 -1.96
C ILE A 353 10.38 -7.59 -3.08
N ILE A 354 10.43 -8.80 -3.62
CA ILE A 354 9.43 -9.30 -4.58
C ILE A 354 8.25 -9.83 -3.79
N GLN A 355 7.22 -9.02 -3.63
CA GLN A 355 6.00 -9.33 -2.88
C GLN A 355 4.76 -9.26 -3.77
N PRO A 356 3.68 -10.00 -3.46
CA PRO A 356 2.42 -9.84 -4.17
C PRO A 356 1.92 -8.40 -4.00
N LEU A 357 1.76 -7.71 -5.13
CA LEU A 357 1.19 -6.38 -5.21
C LEU A 357 -0.08 -6.47 -6.04
N ASP A 358 -1.12 -5.79 -5.61
CA ASP A 358 -2.32 -5.60 -6.42
C ASP A 358 -2.01 -4.49 -7.43
N ILE A 359 -1.64 -4.89 -8.65
CA ILE A 359 -1.17 -3.98 -9.69
C ILE A 359 -2.42 -3.43 -10.40
N ASN A 360 -3.12 -2.46 -9.79
CA ASN A 360 -4.40 -1.94 -10.29
C ASN A 360 -4.34 -1.12 -11.60
N TYR A 361 -3.16 -0.79 -12.13
CA TYR A 361 -3.07 -0.32 -13.53
C TYR A 361 -3.15 -1.47 -14.56
N LEU A 362 -3.33 -2.73 -14.11
CA LEU A 362 -3.63 -3.88 -14.98
C LEU A 362 -5.11 -4.04 -15.31
N SER A 363 -6.03 -3.48 -14.50
CA SER A 363 -7.48 -3.55 -14.75
C SER A 363 -7.97 -2.50 -15.73
N ASP A 364 -7.17 -1.45 -15.97
CA ASP A 364 -7.46 -0.46 -16.99
C ASP A 364 -6.98 -0.99 -18.37
N GLU A 365 -7.87 -1.78 -18.95
CA GLU A 365 -8.17 -1.92 -20.39
C GLU A 365 -7.31 -2.74 -21.37
N TYR A 366 -6.12 -3.30 -21.06
CA TYR A 366 -5.30 -3.84 -22.18
C TYR A 366 -4.68 -5.24 -22.07
N TYR A 367 -4.75 -5.97 -20.95
CA TYR A 367 -4.01 -7.24 -20.83
C TYR A 367 -4.83 -8.54 -20.83
N PHE A 368 -6.14 -8.50 -20.53
CA PHE A 368 -6.94 -9.73 -20.37
C PHE A 368 -8.09 -9.91 -21.37
N ASP A 369 -8.60 -8.85 -21.99
CA ASP A 369 -9.81 -8.96 -22.83
C ASP A 369 -9.54 -9.57 -24.23
N GLU A 370 -8.33 -9.45 -24.79
CA GLU A 370 -8.01 -10.05 -26.09
C GLU A 370 -7.74 -11.57 -26.03
N TYR A 371 -7.45 -12.13 -24.84
CA TYR A 371 -7.08 -13.55 -24.71
C TYR A 371 -8.24 -14.49 -24.34
N ASN A 372 -9.38 -13.97 -23.89
CA ASN A 372 -10.58 -14.79 -23.68
C ASN A 372 -11.45 -14.98 -24.95
N GLN A 373 -11.04 -14.41 -26.10
CA GLN A 373 -11.77 -14.55 -27.37
C GLN A 373 -11.10 -15.48 -28.40
N SER A 374 -9.92 -16.04 -28.15
CA SER A 374 -9.19 -16.86 -29.15
C SER A 374 -9.14 -18.36 -28.88
N ASP A 375 -9.75 -18.87 -27.80
CA ASP A 375 -9.78 -20.31 -27.49
C ASP A 375 -10.99 -21.07 -28.10
N SER A 376 -11.60 -20.58 -29.20
CA SER A 376 -12.71 -21.29 -29.87
C SER A 376 -12.57 -21.52 -31.37
N VAL A 377 -11.43 -21.24 -32.00
CA VAL A 377 -11.23 -21.53 -33.42
C VAL A 377 -9.84 -22.11 -33.65
N TYR A 378 -9.66 -23.40 -33.39
CA TYR A 378 -8.75 -24.29 -34.14
C TYR A 378 -8.81 -25.70 -33.53
N PHE A 379 -9.83 -26.48 -33.90
CA PHE A 379 -9.71 -27.93 -34.08
C PHE A 379 -10.79 -28.36 -35.08
N ASP A 380 -10.39 -29.27 -35.99
CA ASP A 380 -11.12 -29.88 -37.10
C ASP A 380 -11.20 -29.03 -38.39
N THR A 381 -10.76 -29.46 -39.58
CA THR A 381 -10.37 -30.79 -40.08
C THR A 381 -9.64 -30.64 -41.44
N LEU A 382 -8.57 -31.43 -41.59
CA LEU A 382 -7.98 -32.08 -42.79
C LEU A 382 -8.11 -31.45 -44.21
N PRO A 383 -7.01 -31.38 -44.99
CA PRO A 383 -7.09 -31.10 -46.43
C PRO A 383 -7.64 -32.32 -47.19
N PRO A 384 -8.56 -32.14 -48.16
CA PRO A 384 -9.02 -33.25 -48.98
C PRO A 384 -7.92 -33.70 -49.95
N ASP A 385 -7.74 -35.01 -49.94
CA ASP A 385 -6.83 -35.79 -50.77
C ASP A 385 -7.13 -35.61 -52.26
N THR A 386 -6.08 -35.56 -53.06
CA THR A 386 -6.17 -35.59 -54.52
C THR A 386 -6.10 -37.05 -54.98
N SER A 387 -7.25 -37.62 -55.31
CA SER A 387 -7.33 -38.79 -56.19
C SER A 387 -8.48 -38.58 -57.19
N GLY A 388 -8.15 -38.75 -58.47
CA GLY A 388 -8.97 -38.31 -59.59
C GLY A 388 -10.10 -39.25 -59.97
N TYR A 389 -11.03 -38.68 -60.75
CA TYR A 389 -11.64 -39.25 -61.95
C TYR A 389 -12.01 -38.11 -62.90
#